data_AF-A0A8T5L6H0-F1
#
_entry.id   AF-A0A8T5L6H0-F1
#
_cell.length_a   1.000
_cell.length_b   1.000
_cell.length_c   1.000
_cell.angle_alpha   90.00
_cell.angle_beta   90.00
_cell.angle_gamma   90.00
#
_symmetry.space_group_name_H-M   'P 1'
#
loop_
_entity.id
_entity.type
_entity.pdbx_description
1 polymer ?
#
loop_
_entity_poly.entity_id
_entity_poly.type
_entity_poly.pdbx_seq_one_letter_code
_entity_poly.pdbx_strand_id
1 'polypeptide(L)'
;MEVRRVKKEWGEEIWLANTPLYCGKKLILNKGKRVSLHKHKNKDETFYIDEGKLLMEVGEKKWIMKKGDVVRIPPNVLHRFTGIDNAVIIEISTHHDDADSYREEGQLSGDVPKEIMEEYF
;
A
#
# COMPACT_ATOMS: atom_id res chain seq x y z
N MET A 1 -8.01 19.79 -11.47
CA MET A 1 -8.15 18.49 -10.76
C MET A 1 -8.28 18.80 -9.29
N GLU A 2 -9.18 18.11 -8.60
CA GLU A 2 -9.39 18.29 -7.16
C GLU A 2 -8.84 17.08 -6.40
N VAL A 3 -8.32 17.33 -5.20
CA VAL A 3 -7.81 16.28 -4.33
C VAL A 3 -9.00 15.51 -3.72
N ARG A 4 -9.05 14.20 -3.95
CA ARG A 4 -10.06 13.30 -3.36
C ARG A 4 -9.47 12.57 -2.17
N ARG A 5 -10.20 12.48 -1.05
CA ARG A 5 -9.81 11.70 0.13
C ARG A 5 -10.76 10.52 0.33
N VAL A 6 -10.20 9.35 0.64
CA VAL A 6 -10.96 8.13 0.89
C VAL A 6 -10.49 7.50 2.19
N LYS A 7 -11.37 7.43 3.19
CA LYS A 7 -11.09 6.74 4.45
C LYS A 7 -11.04 5.23 4.24
N LYS A 8 -10.08 4.58 4.90
CA LYS A 8 -9.89 3.13 4.89
C LYS A 8 -9.70 2.66 6.32
N GLU A 9 -9.95 1.38 6.59
CA GLU A 9 -9.74 0.79 7.92
C GLU A 9 -8.29 0.89 8.40
N TRP A 10 -7.35 0.95 7.46
CA TRP A 10 -5.92 1.06 7.71
C TRP A 10 -5.37 2.49 7.73
N GLY A 11 -6.21 3.48 7.42
CA GLY A 11 -5.82 4.89 7.35
C GLY A 11 -6.60 5.68 6.29
N GLU A 12 -5.90 6.29 5.33
CA GLU A 12 -6.51 7.16 4.32
C GLU A 12 -5.76 7.13 2.99
N GLU A 13 -6.50 7.20 1.89
CA GLU A 13 -5.93 7.51 0.57
C GLU A 13 -6.23 8.98 0.23
N ILE A 14 -5.21 9.72 -0.20
CA ILE A 14 -5.31 11.07 -0.74
C ILE A 14 -4.92 11.00 -2.21
N TRP A 15 -5.90 11.11 -3.10
CA TRP A 15 -5.73 10.99 -4.54
C TRP A 15 -5.38 12.36 -5.11
N LEU A 16 -4.15 12.47 -5.63
CA LEU A 16 -3.63 13.68 -6.27
C LEU A 16 -4.00 13.70 -7.75
N ALA A 17 -3.96 12.52 -8.38
CA ALA A 17 -4.34 12.32 -9.76
C ALA A 17 -4.86 10.91 -10.00
N ASN A 18 -5.85 10.78 -10.88
CA ASN A 18 -6.18 9.52 -11.56
C ASN A 18 -6.71 9.86 -12.95
N THR A 19 -5.83 9.81 -13.94
CA THR A 19 -6.12 10.07 -15.34
C THR A 19 -6.09 8.77 -16.12
N PRO A 20 -6.51 8.72 -17.40
CA PRO A 20 -6.33 7.52 -18.22
C PRO A 20 -4.88 7.05 -18.38
N LEU A 21 -3.89 7.92 -18.09
CA LEU A 21 -2.47 7.62 -18.28
C LEU A 21 -1.73 7.29 -16.98
N TYR A 22 -2.11 7.93 -15.86
CA TYR A 22 -1.37 7.80 -14.60
C TYR A 22 -2.25 8.09 -13.38
N CYS A 23 -1.83 7.55 -12.25
CA CYS A 23 -2.38 7.81 -10.93
C CYS A 23 -1.25 8.24 -9.97
N GLY A 24 -1.60 9.11 -9.03
CA GLY A 24 -0.73 9.53 -7.95
C GLY A 24 -1.53 9.64 -6.66
N LYS A 25 -1.08 8.95 -5.61
CA LYS A 25 -1.73 8.98 -4.30
C LYS A 25 -0.73 9.17 -3.17
N LYS A 26 -1.17 9.83 -2.10
CA LYS A 26 -0.56 9.65 -0.77
C LYS A 26 -1.38 8.62 -0.01
N LEU A 27 -0.74 7.59 0.51
CA LEU A 27 -1.36 6.59 1.36
C LEU A 27 -0.89 6.85 2.79
N ILE A 28 -1.82 7.25 3.64
CA ILE A 28 -1.59 7.48 5.07
C ILE A 28 -1.89 6.17 5.79
N LEU A 29 -0.85 5.55 6.32
CA LEU A 29 -0.92 4.24 6.98
C LEU A 29 -0.75 4.42 8.48
N ASN A 30 -1.68 3.88 9.26
CA ASN A 30 -1.58 3.92 10.72
C ASN A 30 -0.73 2.77 11.26
N LYS A 31 -0.01 3.02 12.36
CA LYS A 31 0.67 1.98 13.14
C LYS A 31 -0.32 0.88 13.53
N GLY A 32 0.10 -0.38 13.41
CA GLY A 32 -0.70 -1.55 13.79
C GLY A 32 -1.82 -1.89 12.81
N LYS A 33 -1.85 -1.25 11.64
CA LYS A 33 -2.80 -1.54 10.56
C LYS A 33 -2.12 -2.11 9.33
N ARG A 34 -2.85 -2.87 8.53
CA ARG A 34 -2.41 -3.43 7.25
C ARG A 34 -3.47 -3.33 6.17
N VAL A 35 -3.01 -3.33 4.92
CA VAL A 35 -3.88 -3.49 3.74
C VAL A 35 -4.11 -4.97 3.46
N SER A 36 -5.19 -5.30 2.75
CA SER A 36 -5.39 -6.66 2.25
C SER A 36 -4.21 -7.11 1.40
N LEU A 37 -3.91 -8.40 1.40
CA LEU A 37 -2.97 -8.95 0.42
C LEU A 37 -3.68 -8.96 -0.93
N HIS A 38 -3.09 -8.31 -1.93
CA HIS A 38 -3.75 -8.15 -3.22
C HIS A 38 -2.74 -8.02 -4.35
N LYS A 39 -3.24 -8.13 -5.58
CA LYS A 39 -2.51 -7.82 -6.80
C LYS A 39 -3.40 -7.04 -7.74
N HIS A 40 -2.75 -6.32 -8.64
CA HIS A 40 -3.39 -5.65 -9.76
C HIS A 40 -3.12 -6.40 -11.05
N LYS A 41 -4.12 -6.62 -11.90
CA LYS A 41 -3.90 -7.34 -13.17
C LYS A 41 -3.18 -6.45 -14.19
N ASN A 42 -3.51 -5.16 -14.20
CA ASN A 42 -3.01 -4.20 -15.19
C ASN A 42 -2.12 -3.12 -14.58
N LYS A 43 -2.41 -2.67 -13.35
CA LYS A 43 -1.68 -1.55 -12.73
C LYS A 43 -0.21 -1.90 -12.47
N ASP A 44 0.69 -1.04 -12.93
CA ASP A 44 2.10 -1.00 -12.51
C ASP A 44 2.26 0.15 -11.53
N GLU A 45 2.88 -0.09 -10.38
CA GLU A 45 2.99 0.92 -9.34
C GLU A 45 4.35 0.94 -8.68
N THR A 46 4.74 2.12 -8.20
CA THR A 46 5.95 2.36 -7.43
C THR A 46 5.58 3.07 -6.16
N PHE A 47 6.06 2.55 -5.04
CA PHE A 47 5.93 3.15 -3.72
C PHE A 47 7.25 3.77 -3.30
N TYR A 48 7.16 5.01 -2.84
CA TYR A 48 8.22 5.72 -2.14
C TYR A 48 7.77 6.01 -0.71
N ILE A 49 8.59 5.69 0.28
CA ILE A 49 8.27 5.98 1.68
C ILE A 49 8.71 7.40 2.01
N ASP A 50 7.75 8.29 2.20
CA ASP A 50 7.98 9.71 2.52
C ASP A 50 8.22 9.91 4.02
N GLU A 51 7.51 9.14 4.84
CA GLU A 51 7.58 9.19 6.30
C GLU A 51 7.36 7.80 6.91
N GLY A 52 7.94 7.58 8.09
CA GLY A 52 7.68 6.39 8.90
C GLY A 52 8.46 5.14 8.49
N LYS A 53 7.92 4.00 8.94
CA LYS A 53 8.48 2.65 8.76
C LYS A 53 7.34 1.66 8.58
N LEU A 54 7.45 0.78 7.59
CA LEU A 54 6.47 -0.26 7.31
C LEU A 54 7.13 -1.57 6.95
N LEU A 55 6.38 -2.65 7.10
CA LEU A 55 6.71 -3.95 6.56
C LEU A 55 6.09 -4.08 5.17
N MET A 56 6.93 -4.27 4.15
CA MET A 56 6.52 -4.48 2.77
C MET A 56 6.61 -5.97 2.43
N GLU A 57 5.57 -6.48 1.78
CA GLU A 57 5.49 -7.82 1.21
C GLU A 57 5.26 -7.67 -0.30
N VAL A 58 6.13 -8.24 -1.13
CA VAL A 58 6.03 -8.24 -2.61
C VAL A 58 6.47 -9.60 -3.14
N GLY A 59 5.51 -10.37 -3.67
CA GLY A 59 5.72 -11.78 -4.00
C GLY A 59 6.13 -12.56 -2.76
N GLU A 60 7.25 -13.27 -2.85
CA GLU A 60 7.82 -14.05 -1.73
C GLU A 60 8.74 -13.22 -0.82
N LYS A 61 9.02 -11.97 -1.20
CA LYS A 61 9.95 -11.11 -0.46
C LYS A 61 9.18 -10.30 0.58
N LYS A 62 9.77 -10.22 1.77
CA LYS A 62 9.27 -9.45 2.90
C LYS A 62 10.42 -8.70 3.56
N TRP A 63 10.30 -7.39 3.71
CA TRP A 63 11.34 -6.56 4.32
C TRP A 63 10.78 -5.26 4.89
N ILE A 64 11.57 -4.63 5.76
CA ILE A 64 11.24 -3.31 6.29
C ILE A 64 11.62 -2.25 5.28
N MET A 65 10.68 -1.36 4.98
CA MET A 65 10.94 -0.10 4.30
C MET A 65 10.82 1.08 5.27
N LYS A 66 11.69 2.06 5.13
CA LYS A 66 11.75 3.31 5.90
C LYS A 66 11.81 4.51 4.96
N LYS A 67 11.68 5.72 5.51
CA LYS A 67 11.82 6.97 4.76
C LYS A 67 13.00 6.94 3.78
N GLY A 68 12.73 7.26 2.52
CA GLY A 68 13.69 7.28 1.42
C GLY A 68 13.74 6.00 0.59
N ASP A 69 13.21 4.88 1.10
CA ASP A 69 13.17 3.62 0.36
C ASP A 69 12.13 3.65 -0.75
N VAL A 70 12.41 2.91 -1.83
CA VAL A 70 11.55 2.79 -3.01
C VAL A 70 11.37 1.33 -3.40
N VAL A 71 10.17 0.98 -3.86
CA VAL A 71 9.88 -0.34 -4.43
C VAL A 71 8.94 -0.19 -5.62
N ARG A 72 9.26 -0.89 -6.72
CA ARG A 72 8.31 -1.10 -7.83
C ARG A 72 7.59 -2.42 -7.63
N ILE A 73 6.30 -2.42 -7.87
CA ILE A 73 5.40 -3.55 -7.81
C ILE A 73 4.82 -3.74 -9.23
N PRO A 74 5.34 -4.70 -10.00
CA PRO A 74 4.81 -4.99 -11.32
C PRO A 74 3.37 -5.56 -11.28
N PRO A 75 2.65 -5.49 -12.42
CA PRO A 75 1.35 -6.15 -12.54
C PRO A 75 1.44 -7.65 -12.21
N ASN A 76 0.36 -8.18 -11.66
CA ASN A 76 0.16 -9.57 -11.22
C ASN A 76 1.04 -10.03 -10.05
N VAL A 77 1.74 -9.12 -9.36
CA VAL A 77 2.52 -9.43 -8.16
C VAL A 77 1.68 -9.17 -6.91
N LEU A 78 1.52 -10.21 -6.06
CA LEU A 78 0.88 -10.06 -4.76
C LEU A 78 1.72 -9.16 -3.87
N HIS A 79 1.07 -8.23 -3.18
CA HIS A 79 1.73 -7.31 -2.29
C HIS A 79 0.84 -6.84 -1.15
N ARG A 80 1.49 -6.42 -0.06
CA ARG A 80 0.88 -5.84 1.14
C ARG A 80 1.87 -4.90 1.80
N PHE A 81 1.35 -3.87 2.43
CA PHE A 81 2.10 -3.06 3.39
C PHE A 81 1.40 -3.01 4.74
N THR A 82 2.21 -3.07 5.80
CA THR A 82 1.79 -3.13 7.20
C THR A 82 2.53 -2.07 8.00
N GLY A 83 1.80 -1.21 8.72
CA GLY A 83 2.38 -0.06 9.44
C GLY A 83 3.03 -0.49 10.74
N ILE A 84 4.36 -0.57 10.77
CA ILE A 84 5.15 -0.75 12.00
C ILE A 84 5.14 0.53 12.83
N ASP A 85 5.17 1.66 12.12
CA ASP A 85 4.85 2.99 12.64
C ASP A 85 3.76 3.61 11.76
N ASN A 86 3.29 4.81 12.13
CA ASN A 86 2.57 5.65 11.19
C ASN A 86 3.50 5.97 10.01
N ALA A 87 2.98 5.83 8.80
CA ALA A 87 3.77 6.01 7.58
C ALA A 87 3.00 6.76 6.51
N VAL A 88 3.74 7.45 5.65
CA VAL A 88 3.22 8.09 4.44
C VAL A 88 3.92 7.48 3.25
N ILE A 89 3.13 6.89 2.36
CA ILE A 89 3.61 6.28 1.12
C ILE A 89 3.16 7.17 -0.03
N ILE A 90 4.05 7.49 -0.96
CA ILE A 90 3.70 8.09 -2.24
C ILE A 90 3.58 6.95 -3.26
N GLU A 91 2.37 6.74 -3.76
CA GLU A 91 2.10 5.85 -4.89
C GLU A 91 2.21 6.65 -6.19
N ILE A 92 3.01 6.13 -7.12
CA ILE A 92 3.09 6.56 -8.51
C ILE A 92 2.74 5.35 -9.35
N SER A 93 1.67 5.42 -10.12
CA SER A 93 1.17 4.25 -10.85
C SER A 93 0.58 4.62 -12.20
N THR A 94 0.31 3.61 -13.03
CA THR A 94 -0.65 3.74 -14.13
C THR A 94 -2.06 3.99 -13.58
N HIS A 95 -3.07 4.12 -14.45
CA HIS A 95 -4.45 4.34 -14.04
C HIS A 95 -4.91 3.38 -12.93
N HIS A 96 -5.63 3.91 -11.93
CA HIS A 96 -6.24 3.12 -10.88
C HIS A 96 -7.71 2.83 -11.20
N ASP A 97 -8.07 1.54 -11.14
CA ASP A 97 -9.44 1.02 -11.22
C ASP A 97 -9.68 0.03 -10.07
N ASP A 98 -10.76 0.22 -9.32
CA ASP A 98 -11.14 -0.68 -8.22
C ASP A 98 -11.38 -2.11 -8.73
N ALA A 99 -11.89 -2.27 -9.96
CA ALA A 99 -12.12 -3.57 -10.60
C ALA A 99 -10.83 -4.32 -10.96
N ASP A 100 -9.69 -3.63 -10.98
CA ASP A 100 -8.37 -4.23 -11.23
C ASP A 100 -7.74 -4.84 -9.95
N SER A 101 -8.40 -4.75 -8.81
CA SER A 101 -7.87 -5.19 -7.51
C SER A 101 -8.34 -6.60 -7.13
N TYR A 102 -7.45 -7.58 -7.22
CA TYR A 102 -7.73 -8.98 -6.85
C TYR A 102 -7.13 -9.27 -5.48
N ARG A 103 -7.98 -9.64 -4.51
CA ARG A 103 -7.59 -9.84 -3.11
C ARG A 103 -7.50 -11.32 -2.78
N GLU A 104 -6.50 -11.68 -1.99
CA GLU A 104 -6.35 -13.04 -1.48
C GLU A 104 -7.37 -13.32 -0.37
N GLU A 105 -8.05 -14.46 -0.44
CA GLU A 105 -9.09 -14.83 0.52
C GLU A 105 -8.52 -14.97 1.95
N GLY A 106 -9.26 -14.46 2.94
CA GLY A 106 -8.82 -14.45 4.35
C GLY A 106 -7.68 -13.47 4.67
N GLN A 107 -7.10 -12.80 3.68
CA GLN A 107 -5.99 -11.87 3.84
C GLN A 107 -6.46 -10.40 3.80
N LEU A 108 -7.38 -10.05 4.67
CA LEU A 108 -8.09 -8.77 4.68
C LEU A 108 -7.27 -7.59 5.25
N SER A 109 -7.77 -6.38 4.99
CA SER A 109 -7.31 -5.17 5.67
C SER A 109 -7.71 -5.17 7.15
N GLY A 110 -7.07 -4.31 7.94
CA GLY A 110 -7.47 -4.04 9.32
C GLY A 110 -6.30 -4.15 10.29
N ASP A 111 -6.58 -4.63 11.49
CA ASP A 111 -5.59 -4.81 12.55
C ASP A 111 -4.56 -5.88 12.18
N VAL A 112 -3.32 -5.62 12.58
CA VAL A 112 -2.20 -6.53 12.38
C VAL A 112 -2.31 -7.70 13.37
N PRO A 113 -2.20 -8.97 12.93
CA PRO A 113 -2.15 -10.11 13.81
C PRO A 113 -1.05 -10.00 14.87
N LYS A 114 -1.29 -10.56 16.05
CA LYS A 114 -0.39 -10.42 17.21
C LYS A 114 1.01 -10.95 16.91
N GLU A 115 1.11 -12.03 16.15
CA GLU A 115 2.36 -12.68 15.78
C GLU A 115 3.25 -11.75 14.93
N ILE A 116 2.63 -11.00 14.01
CA ILE A 116 3.34 -10.00 13.20
C ILE A 116 3.74 -8.81 14.07
N MET A 117 2.92 -8.42 15.05
CA MET A 117 3.31 -7.37 15.99
C MET A 117 4.53 -7.79 16.80
N GLU A 118 4.55 -8.98 17.36
CA GLU A 118 5.67 -9.49 18.17
C GLU A 118 6.99 -9.62 17.37
N GLU A 119 6.92 -9.90 16.07
CA GLU A 119 8.10 -10.05 15.22
C GLU A 119 8.68 -8.71 14.74
N TYR A 120 7.84 -7.69 14.51
CA TYR A 120 8.26 -6.47 13.79
C TYR A 120 8.09 -5.14 14.53
N PHE A 121 7.34 -5.11 15.64
CA PHE A 121 7.03 -3.90 16.40
C PHE A 121 7.87 -3.80 17.68
#